data_AF-A0A6B2CA27-F1
#
_entry.id   AF-A0A6B2CA27-F1
#
_cell.length_a   1.000
_cell.length_b   1.000
_cell.length_c   1.000
_cell.angle_alpha   90.00
_cell.angle_beta   90.00
_cell.angle_gamma   90.00
#
_symmetry.space_group_name_H-M   'P 1'
#
loop_
_entity.id
_entity.type
_entity.pdbx_description
1 polymer ?
#
loop_
_entity_poly.entity_id
_entity_poly.type
_entity_poly.pdbx_seq_one_letter_code
_entity_poly.pdbx_strand_id
1 'polypeptide(L)' 'YPVVISSEKDIEKLDPAKHIVYISSRVGGRRRIELIKILSEKGFKIANAKVM' A
#
# COMPACT_ATOMS: atom_id res chain seq x y z
N TYR A 1 8.56 9.87 -3.32
CA TYR A 1 7.61 10.62 -2.49
C TYR A 1 6.72 9.66 -1.70
N PRO A 2 6.45 9.92 -0.41
CA PRO A 2 5.53 9.11 0.37
C PRO A 2 4.08 9.36 -0.06
N VAL A 3 3.28 8.30 -0.20
CA VAL A 3 1.86 8.39 -0.56
C VAL A 3 1.03 7.54 0.38
N VAL A 4 -0.08 8.08 0.88
CA VAL A 4 -1.05 7.33 1.68
C VAL A 4 -2.14 6.82 0.77
N ILE A 5 -2.38 5.51 0.79
CA ILE A 5 -3.46 4.87 0.04
C ILE A 5 -4.55 4.37 0.97
N SER A 6 -5.76 4.27 0.44
CA SER A 6 -6.90 3.67 1.15
C SER A 6 -7.60 2.59 0.31
N SER A 7 -7.28 2.51 -0.98
CA SER A 7 -7.89 1.61 -1.94
C SER A 7 -6.90 1.15 -3.01
N GLU A 8 -7.26 0.11 -3.75
CA GLU A 8 -6.46 -0.44 -4.84
C GLU A 8 -6.35 0.52 -6.03
N LYS A 9 -7.38 1.34 -6.27
CA LYS A 9 -7.40 2.34 -7.34
C LYS A 9 -6.32 3.41 -7.19
N ASP A 10 -5.94 3.69 -5.94
CA ASP A 10 -4.85 4.62 -5.65
C ASP A 10 -3.50 4.07 -6.15
N ILE A 11 -3.35 2.74 -6.22
CA ILE A 11 -2.11 2.06 -6.61
C ILE A 11 -1.85 2.18 -8.12
N GLU A 12 -2.89 2.18 -8.95
CA GLU A 12 -2.77 2.15 -10.42
C GLU A 12 -2.06 3.37 -11.00
N LYS A 13 -2.10 4.50 -10.29
CA LYS A 13 -1.46 5.76 -10.70
C LYS A 13 -0.07 5.97 -10.08
N LEU A 14 0.42 5.00 -9.31
CA LEU A 14 1.68 5.11 -8.59
C LEU A 14 2.79 4.31 -9.28
N ASP A 15 4.01 4.81 -9.11
CA ASP A 15 5.24 4.19 -9.60
C ASP A 15 6.03 3.63 -8.41
N PRO A 16 6.27 2.30 -8.32
CA PRO A 16 6.97 1.66 -7.21
C PRO A 16 8.44 2.08 -7.07
N ALA A 17 9.08 2.57 -8.12
CA ALA A 17 10.45 3.08 -8.04
C ALA A 17 10.53 4.47 -7.41
N LYS A 18 9.44 5.26 -7.53
CA LYS A 18 9.39 6.66 -7.06
C LYS A 18 8.59 6.83 -5.77
N HIS A 19 7.68 5.92 -5.46
CA HIS A 19 6.72 6.08 -4.37
C HIS A 19 6.91 5.05 -3.26
N ILE A 20 6.92 5.54 -2.02
CA ILE A 20 6.84 4.71 -0.82
C ILE A 20 5.41 4.80 -0.32
N VAL A 21 4.77 3.66 -0.14
CA VAL A 21 3.34 3.59 0.15
C VAL A 21 3.10 3.42 1.65
N TYR A 22 2.13 4.17 2.17
CA TYR A 22 1.56 4.03 3.50
C TYR A 22 0.11 3.59 3.36
N ILE A 23 -0.28 2.54 4.07
CA ILE A 23 -1.68 2.14 4.13
C ILE A 23 -2.37 2.94 5.24
N SER A 24 -3.47 3.63 4.91
CA SER A 24 -4.25 4.41 5.87
C SER A 24 -4.68 3.54 7.07
N SER A 25 -4.59 4.10 8.28
CA SER A 25 -5.04 3.44 9.51
C SER A 25 -6.54 3.17 9.55
N ARG A 26 -7.31 3.84 8.69
CA ARG A 26 -8.76 3.64 8.54
C ARG A 26 -9.12 2.38 7.74
N VAL A 27 -8.14 1.76 7.07
CA VAL A 27 -8.36 0.50 6.34
C VAL A 27 -8.42 -0.65 7.33
N GLY A 28 -9.55 -1.36 7.36
CA GLY A 28 -9.74 -2.54 8.19
C GLY A 28 -8.77 -3.67 7.86
N GLY A 29 -8.51 -4.55 8.84
CA GLY A 29 -7.45 -5.57 8.76
C GLY A 29 -7.52 -6.48 7.53
N ARG A 30 -8.72 -6.94 7.15
CA ARG A 30 -8.92 -7.79 5.96
C ARG A 30 -8.43 -7.10 4.69
N ARG A 31 -8.90 -5.87 4.44
CA ARG A 31 -8.55 -5.09 3.26
C ARG A 31 -7.11 -4.63 3.27
N ARG A 32 -6.55 -4.42 4.47
CA ARG A 32 -5.12 -4.12 4.64
C ARG A 32 -4.25 -5.28 4.15
N ILE A 33 -4.60 -6.53 4.47
CA ILE A 33 -3.88 -7.72 3.99
C ILE A 33 -3.94 -7.80 2.45
N GLU A 34 -5.10 -7.56 1.86
CA GLU A 34 -5.28 -7.54 0.40
C GLU A 34 -4.40 -6.47 -0.26
N LEU A 35 -4.41 -5.24 0.28
CA LEU A 35 -3.56 -4.15 -0.22
C LEU A 35 -2.07 -4.47 -0.08
N ILE A 36 -1.63 -5.08 1.04
CA ILE A 36 -0.22 -5.47 1.22
C ILE A 36 0.19 -6.49 0.15
N LYS A 37 -0.66 -7.48 -0.14
CA LYS A 37 -0.40 -8.47 -1.20
C LYS A 37 -0.25 -7.80 -2.56
N ILE A 38 -1.22 -6.98 -2.96
CA ILE A 38 -1.21 -6.30 -4.27
C ILE A 38 -0.01 -5.36 -4.40
N LEU A 39 0.31 -4.60 -3.36
CA LEU A 39 1.46 -3.71 -3.33
C LEU A 39 2.78 -4.49 -3.42
N SER A 40 2.89 -5.62 -2.71
CA SER A 40 4.07 -6.48 -2.76
C SER A 40 4.25 -7.12 -4.13
N GLU A 41 3.18 -7.61 -4.75
CA GLU A 41 3.20 -8.17 -6.11
C GLU A 41 3.61 -7.13 -7.16
N LYS A 42 3.17 -5.88 -6.98
CA LYS A 42 3.55 -4.75 -7.85
C LYS A 42 4.95 -4.17 -7.51
N GLY A 43 5.62 -4.67 -6.47
CA GLY A 43 6.97 -4.23 -6.09
C GLY A 43 7.05 -2.90 -5.34
N PHE A 44 5.96 -2.45 -4.72
CA PHE A 44 5.96 -1.23 -3.91
C PHE A 44 6.65 -1.44 -2.55
N LYS A 45 7.37 -0.42 -2.09
CA LYS A 45 7.87 -0.36 -0.72
C LYS A 45 6.77 0.15 0.20
N ILE A 46 6.36 -0.67 1.17
CA ILE A 46 5.30 -0.33 2.13
C ILE A 46 5.95 0.06 3.46
N ALA A 47 5.86 1.33 3.84
CA ALA A 47 6.53 1.85 5.03
C ALA A 47 5.89 1.38 6.35
N ASN A 48 4.59 1.09 6.35
CA ASN A 48 3.84 0.67 7.54
C ASN A 48 3.25 -0.74 7.39
N ALA A 49 3.97 -1.64 6.71
CA ALA A 49 3.69 -3.07 6.69
C ALA A 49 4.06 -3.70 8.04
N LYS A 50 3.31 -3.35 9.10
CA LYS A 50 3.36 -4.11 10.34
C LYS A 50 2.53 -5.36 10.12
N VAL A 51 3.18 -6.47 9.81
CA VAL A 51 2.59 -7.81 9.94
C VAL A 51 2.56 -8.08 11.43
N MET A 52 1.36 -8.22 12.00
CA MET A 52 1.19 -8.82 13.33
C MET A 52 1.47 -10.31 13.25
#